data_AF-A0A0D3CAD1-F1
#
_entry.id   AF-A0A0D3CAD1-F1
#
_cell.length_a   1.000
_cell.length_b   1.000
_cell.length_c   1.000
_cell.angle_alpha   90.00
_cell.angle_beta   90.00
_cell.angle_gamma   90.00
#
_symmetry.space_group_name_H-M   'P 1'
#
loop_
_entity.id
_entity.type
_entity.pdbx_description
1 polymer ?
#
loop_
_entity_poly.entity_id
_entity_poly.type
_entity_poly.pdbx_seq_one_letter_code
_entity_poly.pdbx_strand_id
1 'polypeptide(L)' 'MNLLNLITKQNELALSVAKHVIATTSAKTYNFVFSPASINVILSLLAAKSGGPTANHILSLLQQASSITELNACPPR' A
#
# COMPACT_ATOMS: atom_id res chain seq x y z
N MET A 1 -6.13 -11.69 -10.55
CA MET A 1 -5.27 -10.55 -10.93
C MET A 1 -3.90 -11.12 -11.30
N ASN A 2 -3.22 -10.69 -12.38
CA ASN A 2 -1.83 -11.10 -12.62
C ASN A 2 -0.85 -10.17 -11.86
N LEU A 3 0.39 -10.63 -11.67
CA LEU A 3 1.41 -9.89 -10.92
C LEU A 3 1.75 -8.53 -11.55
N LEU A 4 1.82 -8.46 -12.88
CA LEU A 4 2.11 -7.20 -13.58
C LEU A 4 1.03 -6.14 -13.32
N ASN A 5 -0.25 -6.50 -13.39
CA ASN A 5 -1.33 -5.57 -13.09
C ASN A 5 -1.33 -5.13 -11.62
N LEU A 6 -0.92 -6.01 -10.70
CA LEU A 6 -0.76 -5.66 -9.30
C LEU A 6 0.39 -4.66 -9.08
N ILE A 7 1.52 -4.83 -9.78
CA ILE A 7 2.65 -3.89 -9.72
C ILE A 7 2.24 -2.53 -10.30
N THR A 8 1.54 -2.51 -11.44
CA THR A 8 1.01 -1.28 -12.04
C THR A 8 0.13 -0.51 -11.05
N LYS A 9 -0.82 -1.20 -10.41
CA LYS A 9 -1.71 -0.63 -9.39
C LYS A 9 -0.96 -0.06 -8.17
N GLN A 10 0.02 -0.80 -7.66
CA GLN A 10 0.86 -0.31 -6.57
C GLN A 10 1.67 0.94 -6.95
N ASN A 11 2.13 1.03 -8.20
CA ASN A 11 2.84 2.22 -8.71
C ASN A 11 1.90 3.41 -8.92
N GLU A 12 0.66 3.18 -9.36
CA GLU A 12 -0.37 4.23 -9.46
C GLU A 12 -0.69 4.85 -8.09
N LEU A 13 -0.83 3.99 -7.07
CA LEU A 13 -1.00 4.44 -5.68
C LEU A 13 0.22 5.23 -5.20
N ALA A 14 1.44 4.73 -5.46
CA ALA A 14 2.67 5.42 -5.11
C ALA A 14 2.74 6.83 -5.71
N LEU A 15 2.37 6.96 -6.99
CA LEU A 15 2.32 8.25 -7.67
C LEU A 15 1.25 9.18 -7.08
N SER A 16 0.09 8.65 -6.70
CA SER A 16 -0.97 9.41 -6.03
C SER A 16 -0.50 9.95 -4.67
N VAL A 17 0.15 9.10 -3.87
CA VAL A 17 0.74 9.49 -2.58
C VAL A 17 1.83 10.55 -2.78
N ALA A 18 2.72 10.37 -3.74
CA ALA A 18 3.76 11.36 -4.04
C ALA A 18 3.16 12.73 -4.40
N LYS A 19 2.15 12.76 -5.28
CA LYS A 19 1.43 13.99 -5.65
C LYS A 19 0.78 14.64 -4.44
N HIS A 20 0.13 13.84 -3.59
CA HIS A 20 -0.52 14.34 -2.39
C HIS A 20 0.49 14.94 -1.40
N VAL A 21 1.61 14.28 -1.14
CA VAL A 21 2.67 14.78 -0.25
C VAL A 21 3.28 16.07 -0.81
N ILE A 22 3.56 16.12 -2.12
CA ILE A 22 4.08 17.33 -2.77
C ILE A 22 3.08 18.50 -2.68
N ALA A 23 1.78 18.22 -2.80
CA ALA A 23 0.74 19.25 -2.72
C ALA A 23 0.50 19.76 -1.29
N THR A 24 0.63 18.88 -0.28
CA THR A 24 0.35 19.18 1.13
C THR A 24 1.57 19.69 1.90
N THR A 25 2.78 19.37 1.42
CA THR A 25 4.04 19.82 2.02
C THR A 25 4.57 21.03 1.26
N SER A 26 5.39 21.88 1.88
CA SER A 26 6.23 22.86 1.17
C SER A 26 7.33 22.20 0.30
N ALA A 27 7.16 20.94 -0.10
CA ALA A 27 8.10 20.13 -0.87
C ALA A 27 8.30 20.63 -2.31
N LYS A 28 7.66 21.73 -2.72
CA LYS A 28 8.01 22.44 -3.97
C LYS A 28 9.49 22.82 -4.03
N THR A 29 10.17 22.95 -2.89
CA THR A 29 11.58 23.35 -2.80
C THR A 29 12.50 22.28 -2.19
N TYR A 30 11.99 21.09 -1.85
CA TYR A 30 12.76 20.06 -1.15
C TYR A 30 12.71 18.71 -1.87
N ASN A 31 13.81 17.98 -1.82
CA ASN A 31 13.85 16.60 -2.31
C ASN A 31 13.00 15.72 -1.38
N PHE A 32 12.03 15.02 -1.96
CA PHE A 32 11.21 14.05 -1.26
C PHE A 32 11.55 12.65 -1.76
N VAL A 33 11.94 11.76 -0.85
CA VAL A 33 12.18 10.35 -1.14
C VAL A 33 11.38 9.50 -0.18
N PHE A 34 10.77 8.45 -0.70
CA PHE A 34 10.07 7.45 0.10
C PHE A 34 10.12 6.10 -0.62
N SER A 35 9.85 5.03 0.11
CA SER A 35 9.78 3.67 -0.41
C SER A 35 8.32 3.24 -0.51
N PRO A 36 7.72 3.16 -1.72
CA PRO A 36 6.35 2.68 -1.89
C PRO A 36 6.16 1.26 -1.34
N ALA A 37 7.15 0.38 -1.55
CA ALA A 37 7.10 -0.99 -1.05
C ALA A 37 7.07 -1.06 0.48
N SER A 38 7.86 -0.21 1.17
CA SER A 38 7.87 -0.16 2.64
C SER A 38 6.53 0.30 3.21
N ILE A 39 5.88 1.28 2.58
CA ILE A 39 4.52 1.73 2.97
C ILE A 39 3.51 0.60 2.78
N ASN A 40 3.57 -0.10 1.65
CA ASN A 40 2.66 -1.21 1.36
C ASN A 40 2.80 -2.33 2.39
N VAL A 41 4.02 -2.70 2.79
CA VAL A 41 4.26 -3.71 3.84
C VAL A 41 3.64 -3.30 5.18
N ILE A 42 3.83 -2.05 5.61
CA ILE A 42 3.27 -1.55 6.88
C ILE A 42 1.73 -1.56 6.82
N LEU A 43 1.15 -1.09 5.72
CA LEU A 43 -0.30 -1.11 5.53
C LEU A 43 -0.85 -2.54 5.52
N SER A 44 -0.17 -3.47 4.85
CA SER A 44 -0.54 -4.88 4.87
C SER A 44 -0.49 -5.49 6.29
N LEU A 45 0.51 -5.12 7.10
CA LEU A 45 0.58 -5.54 8.51
C LEU A 45 -0.57 -4.94 9.34
N LEU A 46 -0.89 -3.66 9.12
CA LEU A 46 -2.02 -3.01 9.78
C LEU A 46 -3.37 -3.64 9.38
N ALA A 47 -3.55 -3.99 8.11
CA ALA A 47 -4.75 -4.69 7.64
C ALA A 47 -4.90 -6.06 8.32
N ALA A 48 -3.80 -6.82 8.43
CA ALA A 48 -3.80 -8.13 9.09
C ALA A 48 -4.17 -8.04 10.59
N LYS A 49 -3.78 -6.95 11.26
CA LYS A 49 -4.02 -6.75 12.70
C LYS A 49 -5.35 -6.07 13.02
N SER A 50 -5.88 -5.23 12.12
CA SER A 50 -7.00 -4.33 12.45
C SER A 50 -8.37 -5.00 12.50
N GLY A 51 -8.61 -6.07 11.74
CA GLY A 51 -9.94 -6.70 11.61
C GLY A 51 -11.04 -5.77 11.05
N GLY A 52 -12.16 -6.37 10.62
CA GLY A 52 -13.40 -5.64 10.29
C GLY A 52 -13.28 -4.59 9.15
N PRO A 53 -14.07 -3.50 9.20
CA PRO A 53 -14.14 -2.50 8.12
C PRO A 53 -12.81 -1.80 7.83
N THR A 54 -11.98 -1.58 8.85
CA THR A 54 -10.68 -0.91 8.70
C THR A 54 -9.71 -1.75 7.89
N ALA A 55 -9.66 -3.07 8.09
CA ALA A 55 -8.87 -3.97 7.27
C ALA A 55 -9.32 -3.92 5.79
N ASN A 56 -10.63 -3.87 5.55
CA ASN A 56 -11.18 -3.77 4.19
C ASN A 56 -10.83 -2.44 3.51
N HIS A 57 -10.86 -1.32 4.25
CA HIS A 57 -10.44 -0.03 3.71
C HIS A 57 -8.95 -0.01 3.34
N ILE A 58 -8.09 -0.63 4.17
CA ILE A 58 -6.65 -0.71 3.88
C ILE A 58 -6.39 -1.60 2.66
N LEU A 59 -7.09 -2.73 2.53
CA LEU A 59 -6.97 -3.62 1.36
C LEU A 59 -7.46 -2.94 0.07
N SER A 60 -8.56 -2.18 0.17
CA SER A 60 -9.09 -1.38 -0.94
C SER A 60 -8.10 -0.30 -1.36
N LEU A 61 -7.48 0.39 -0.39
CA LEU A 61 -6.44 1.37 -0.63
C LEU A 61 -5.25 0.74 -1.34
N LEU A 62 -4.77 -0.42 -0.87
CA LEU A 62 -3.68 -1.16 -1.52
C LEU A 62 -4.04 -1.73 -2.90
N GLN A 63 -5.27 -1.50 -3.38
CA GLN A 63 -5.81 -2.01 -4.64
C GLN A 63 -5.67 -3.53 -4.80
N GLN A 64 -5.58 -4.23 -3.66
CA GLN A 64 -5.45 -5.68 -3.57
C GLN A 64 -6.85 -6.29 -3.71
N ALA A 65 -7.07 -6.97 -4.84
CA ALA A 65 -8.35 -7.63 -5.14
C ALA A 65 -8.55 -8.94 -4.37
N SER A 66 -7.54 -9.38 -3.59
CA SER A 66 -7.50 -10.73 -3.04
C SER A 66 -6.96 -10.67 -1.62
N SER A 67 -7.88 -10.86 -0.68
CA SER A 67 -7.75 -11.24 0.73
C SER A 67 -6.35 -11.28 1.38
N ILE A 68 -6.29 -10.85 2.64
CA ILE A 68 -5.17 -11.00 3.60
C ILE A 68 -4.61 -12.45 3.63
N THR A 69 -5.39 -13.44 3.21
CA THR A 69 -5.01 -14.85 3.10
C THR A 69 -3.77 -15.09 2.25
N GLU A 70 -3.55 -14.32 1.18
CA GLU A 70 -2.35 -14.43 0.33
C GLU A 70 -1.09 -13.86 1.00
N LEU A 71 -1.27 -12.99 2.00
CA LEU A 71 -0.20 -12.35 2.77
C LEU A 71 0.25 -13.21 3.96
N ASN A 72 -0.59 -14.15 4.37
CA ASN A 72 -0.39 -15.06 5.50
C ASN A 72 0.21 -16.42 5.08
N ALA A 73 0.66 -16.60 3.83
CA ALA A 73 1.17 -17.87 3.32
C ALA A 73 2.55 -18.31 3.89
N CYS A 74 3.00 -17.75 5.02
CA CYS A 74 4.15 -18.26 5.76
C CYS A 74 3.64 -19.25 6.83
N PRO A 75 3.89 -20.57 6.69
CA PRO A 75 3.54 -21.51 7.73
C PRO A 75 4.45 -21.27 8.94
N PRO A 76 3.93 -21.35 10.18
CA PRO A 76 4.80 -21.45 11.34
C PRO A 76 5.66 -22.71 11.21
N ARG A 77 6.98 -22.55 11.36
CA ARG A 77 7.91 -23.67 11.56
C ARG A 77 7.75 -24.26 12.95
#